data_AF-A0A8M1PS84-F1
#
_entry.id   AF-A0A8M1PS84-F1
#
_cell.length_a   1.000
_cell.length_b   1.000
_cell.length_c   1.000
_cell.angle_alpha   90.00
_cell.angle_beta   90.00
_cell.angle_gamma   90.00
#
_symmetry.space_group_name_H-M   'P 1'
#
loop_
_entity.id
_entity.type
_entity.pdbx_description
1 polymer ?
#
loop_
_entity_poly.entity_id
_entity_poly.type
_entity_poly.pdbx_seq_one_letter_code
_entity_poly.pdbx_strand_id
1 'polypeptide(L)'
;MEDPHLINSDEYLLLQTYCQRRENSDVLKLCGATGDKFSVVAEKLTRIACELPLDDDDNIESDNPSPKPSSSFVTDDPVINKLVELLKKTGDDLDQKIKEDHAFFADLQKAFSYRFFGKLTQAFISTVVPGNQESTCKREQIALTFEVTSRLRAMDLQPMNRIMGYGAQYLQEHFAPWIKQKGGWGRAFGVGDDDDEEVH
;
A
#
# COMPACT_ATOMS: atom_id res chain seq x y z
N MET A 1 -3.75 23.91 -3.68
CA MET A 1 -2.65 23.81 -4.67
C MET A 1 -1.58 23.00 -3.98
N GLU A 2 -1.26 21.82 -4.50
CA GLU A 2 -0.19 20.97 -3.93
C GLU A 2 1.15 21.73 -3.99
N ASP A 3 2.02 21.52 -2.99
CA ASP A 3 3.35 22.13 -2.98
C ASP A 3 4.17 21.59 -4.17
N PRO A 4 4.65 22.45 -5.10
CA PRO A 4 5.49 22.02 -6.22
C PRO A 4 6.75 21.27 -5.77
N HIS A 5 7.28 21.56 -4.57
CA HIS A 5 8.43 20.84 -4.02
C HIS A 5 8.08 19.43 -3.59
N LEU A 6 6.82 19.16 -3.20
CA LEU A 6 6.36 17.85 -2.77
C LEU A 6 6.15 16.90 -3.95
N ILE A 7 5.53 17.37 -5.05
CA ILE A 7 5.27 16.53 -6.24
C ILE A 7 6.58 16.04 -6.88
N ASN A 8 7.66 16.81 -6.77
CA ASN A 8 8.98 16.45 -7.31
C ASN A 8 9.88 15.75 -6.29
N SER A 9 9.37 15.43 -5.10
CA SER A 9 10.15 14.77 -4.06
C SER A 9 10.42 13.31 -4.40
N ASP A 10 11.53 12.79 -3.87
CA ASP A 10 11.86 11.37 -3.99
C ASP A 10 10.76 10.49 -3.37
N GLU A 11 10.11 10.95 -2.29
CA GLU A 11 8.97 10.28 -1.66
C GLU A 11 7.78 10.13 -2.62
N TYR A 12 7.39 11.23 -3.28
CA TYR A 12 6.24 11.23 -4.19
C TYR A 12 6.50 10.37 -5.43
N LEU A 13 7.70 10.49 -6.02
CA LEU A 13 8.08 9.71 -7.20
C LEU A 13 8.16 8.21 -6.88
N LEU A 14 8.80 7.82 -5.77
CA LEU A 14 8.85 6.43 -5.34
C LEU A 14 7.44 5.88 -5.05
N LEU A 15 6.56 6.68 -4.45
CA LEU A 15 5.17 6.32 -4.20
C LEU A 15 4.40 6.12 -5.51
N GLN A 16 4.63 6.97 -6.51
CA GLN A 16 4.01 6.83 -7.83
C GLN A 16 4.45 5.52 -8.49
N THR A 17 5.75 5.21 -8.45
CA THR A 17 6.31 3.96 -8.99
C THR A 17 5.76 2.74 -8.27
N TYR A 18 5.62 2.80 -6.95
CA TYR A 18 5.00 1.74 -6.15
C TYR A 18 3.53 1.51 -6.53
N CYS A 19 2.71 2.56 -6.58
CA CYS A 19 1.29 2.47 -6.91
C CYS A 19 1.09 1.93 -8.34
N GLN A 20 1.84 2.46 -9.32
CA GLN A 20 1.79 1.97 -10.69
C GLN A 20 2.13 0.48 -10.76
N ARG A 21 3.13 0.02 -10.00
CA ARG A 21 3.49 -1.41 -9.98
C ARG A 21 2.39 -2.26 -9.39
N ARG A 22 1.76 -1.82 -8.30
CA ARG A 22 0.67 -2.57 -7.66
C ARG A 22 -0.54 -2.70 -8.56
N GLU A 23 -0.97 -1.63 -9.23
CA GLU A 23 -2.08 -1.66 -10.18
C GLU A 23 -1.80 -2.57 -11.38
N ASN A 24 -0.55 -2.67 -11.81
CA ASN A 24 -0.16 -3.53 -12.92
C ASN A 24 0.13 -4.98 -12.50
N SER A 25 0.28 -5.30 -11.21
CA SER A 25 0.56 -6.66 -10.75
C SER A 25 -0.61 -7.63 -11.03
N ASP A 26 -1.84 -7.12 -11.06
CA ASP A 26 -3.04 -7.91 -11.39
C ASP A 26 -3.07 -8.35 -12.86
N VAL A 27 -2.23 -7.74 -13.70
CA VAL A 27 -2.06 -8.11 -15.09
C VAL A 27 -0.64 -8.67 -15.21
N LEU A 28 -0.48 -10.00 -15.31
CA LEU A 28 0.80 -10.74 -15.45
C LEU A 28 1.66 -10.32 -16.68
N LYS A 29 2.01 -9.04 -16.80
CA LYS A 29 2.83 -8.45 -17.84
C LYS A 29 3.83 -7.52 -17.17
N LEU A 30 4.82 -8.11 -16.52
CA LEU A 30 6.11 -7.46 -16.33
C LEU A 30 6.82 -7.40 -17.70
N CYS A 31 6.31 -6.58 -18.62
CA CYS A 31 7.06 -6.18 -19.80
C CYS A 31 7.89 -4.97 -19.37
N GLY A 32 9.20 -5.16 -19.20
CA GLY A 32 10.11 -4.14 -18.70
C GLY A 32 10.05 -2.87 -19.55
N ALA A 33 9.75 -1.72 -18.93
CA ALA A 33 9.88 -0.43 -19.61
C ALA A 33 9.85 0.81 -18.69
N THR A 34 10.15 0.72 -17.40
CA THR A 34 10.59 1.91 -16.68
C THR A 34 11.88 1.60 -15.94
N GLY A 35 13.00 1.92 -16.58
CA GLY A 35 14.28 2.15 -15.91
C GLY A 35 14.20 3.40 -15.03
N ASP A 36 13.21 3.44 -14.14
CA ASP A 36 13.10 4.45 -13.10
C ASP A 36 13.99 4.03 -11.93
N LYS A 37 14.74 4.99 -11.36
CA LYS A 37 15.69 4.81 -10.26
C LYS A 37 15.07 4.17 -9.02
N PHE A 38 13.74 4.22 -8.91
CA PHE A 38 12.97 3.69 -7.80
C PHE A 38 12.36 2.30 -8.03
N SER A 39 12.45 1.73 -9.23
CA SER A 39 11.79 0.46 -9.56
C SER A 39 12.16 -0.69 -8.61
N VAL A 40 13.45 -0.86 -8.32
CA VAL A 40 13.94 -1.92 -7.43
C VAL A 40 13.55 -1.66 -5.96
N VAL A 41 13.60 -0.40 -5.52
CA VAL A 41 13.16 -0.03 -4.16
C VAL A 41 11.67 -0.27 -3.99
N ALA A 42 10.87 0.13 -4.98
CA ALA A 42 9.43 -0.12 -5.02
C ALA A 42 9.13 -1.63 -4.97
N GLU A 43 9.88 -2.45 -5.70
CA GLU A 43 9.74 -3.90 -5.63
C GLU A 43 10.01 -4.46 -4.23
N LYS A 44 11.06 -3.99 -3.55
CA LYS A 44 11.34 -4.42 -2.16
C LYS A 44 10.25 -3.96 -1.19
N LEU A 45 9.74 -2.74 -1.34
CA LEU A 45 8.60 -2.24 -0.57
C LEU A 45 7.36 -3.11 -0.78
N THR A 46 7.08 -3.53 -2.02
CA THR A 46 5.94 -4.41 -2.33
C THR A 46 6.09 -5.75 -1.62
N ARG A 47 7.28 -6.37 -1.67
CA ARG A 47 7.52 -7.65 -0.99
C ARG A 47 7.31 -7.54 0.52
N ILE A 48 7.88 -6.52 1.15
CA ILE A 48 7.70 -6.27 2.60
C ILE A 48 6.20 -6.09 2.91
N ALA A 49 5.48 -5.27 2.16
CA ALA A 49 4.05 -5.04 2.40
C ALA A 49 3.21 -6.31 2.24
N CYS A 50 3.59 -7.23 1.35
CA CYS A 50 2.90 -8.51 1.14
C CYS A 50 3.24 -9.58 2.18
N GLU A 51 4.41 -9.50 2.82
CA GLU A 51 4.86 -10.46 3.83
C GLU A 51 4.34 -10.14 5.25
N LEU A 52 3.81 -8.93 5.46
CA LEU A 52 3.31 -8.51 6.76
C LEU A 52 1.99 -9.20 7.12
N PRO A 53 1.84 -9.70 8.37
CA PRO A 53 0.59 -10.25 8.85
C PRO A 53 -0.45 -9.14 8.92
N LEU A 54 -1.38 -9.11 7.98
CA LEU A 54 -2.65 -8.45 8.22
C LEU A 54 -3.45 -9.49 9.02
N ASP A 55 -3.53 -9.31 10.35
CA ASP A 55 -4.23 -10.25 11.21
C ASP A 55 -5.65 -10.48 10.65
N ASP A 56 -5.91 -11.70 10.19
CA ASP A 56 -7.26 -12.22 9.99
C ASP A 56 -7.82 -12.51 11.40
N ASP A 57 -8.37 -11.48 12.06
CA ASP A 57 -9.15 -11.70 13.29
C ASP A 57 -10.48 -12.37 12.91
N ASP A 58 -10.77 -13.44 13.65
CA ASP A 58 -11.71 -14.50 13.35
C ASP A 58 -13.19 -14.03 13.23
N ASN A 59 -13.95 -14.83 12.47
CA ASN A 59 -15.39 -15.10 12.67
C ASN A 59 -16.42 -14.19 11.96
N ILE A 60 -16.53 -14.33 10.63
CA ILE A 60 -17.77 -13.96 9.90
C ILE A 60 -18.51 -15.24 9.51
N GLU A 61 -19.44 -15.66 10.38
CA GLU A 61 -20.53 -16.55 10.02
C GLU A 61 -21.48 -15.79 9.09
N SER A 62 -21.55 -16.17 7.80
CA SER A 62 -22.51 -15.59 6.86
C SER A 62 -23.14 -16.68 6.00
N ASP A 63 -24.32 -17.09 6.45
CA ASP A 63 -25.32 -17.81 5.65
C ASP A 63 -25.85 -16.89 4.55
N ASN A 64 -25.75 -17.33 3.28
CA ASN A 64 -26.84 -17.35 2.28
C ASN A 64 -26.26 -17.36 0.83
N PRO A 65 -26.75 -18.24 -0.06
CA PRO A 65 -26.21 -18.39 -1.41
C PRO A 65 -26.99 -17.57 -2.45
N SER A 66 -26.28 -16.86 -3.33
CA SER A 66 -26.75 -16.51 -4.68
C SER A 66 -25.59 -16.11 -5.61
N PRO A 67 -25.74 -16.21 -6.95
CA PRO A 67 -24.62 -16.46 -7.86
C PRO A 67 -24.29 -15.36 -8.90
N LYS A 68 -23.00 -15.32 -9.27
CA LYS A 68 -22.33 -14.94 -10.57
C LYS A 68 -22.31 -13.45 -11.02
N PRO A 69 -21.33 -12.99 -11.86
CA PRO A 69 -20.21 -13.71 -12.53
C PRO A 69 -18.79 -13.02 -12.54
N SER A 70 -17.84 -13.81 -13.07
CA SER A 70 -16.69 -13.47 -13.96
C SER A 70 -15.45 -12.73 -13.43
N SER A 71 -14.58 -13.49 -12.76
CA SER A 71 -13.14 -13.48 -13.09
C SER A 71 -12.63 -14.91 -12.83
N SER A 72 -12.36 -15.63 -13.91
CA SER A 72 -12.05 -17.06 -13.93
C SER A 72 -10.57 -17.30 -13.72
N PHE A 73 -10.09 -17.14 -12.48
CA PHE A 73 -9.05 -18.05 -12.00
C PHE A 73 -9.78 -19.26 -11.43
N VAL A 74 -10.00 -20.25 -12.28
CA VAL A 74 -10.48 -21.58 -11.86
C VAL A 74 -9.24 -22.43 -11.79
N THR A 75 -8.83 -22.80 -10.58
CA THR A 75 -7.80 -23.82 -10.37
C THR A 75 -8.47 -25.19 -10.40
N ASP A 76 -7.71 -26.28 -10.59
CA ASP A 76 -8.27 -27.63 -10.47
C ASP A 76 -8.64 -28.00 -9.01
N ASP A 77 -8.27 -27.15 -8.04
CA ASP A 77 -8.57 -27.36 -6.63
C ASP A 77 -9.93 -26.74 -6.24
N PRO A 78 -10.94 -27.57 -5.89
CA PRO A 78 -12.26 -27.08 -5.53
C PRO A 78 -12.27 -26.31 -4.19
N VAL A 79 -11.33 -26.59 -3.28
CA VAL A 79 -11.21 -25.87 -2.00
C VAL A 79 -10.69 -24.46 -2.26
N ILE A 80 -9.66 -24.31 -3.10
CA ILE A 80 -9.15 -22.99 -3.51
C ILE A 80 -10.25 -22.19 -4.21
N ASN A 81 -10.96 -22.80 -5.16
CA ASN A 81 -12.04 -22.12 -5.87
C ASN A 81 -13.15 -21.67 -4.91
N LYS A 82 -13.51 -22.52 -3.93
CA LYS A 82 -14.50 -22.16 -2.91
C LYS A 82 -14.04 -21.00 -2.04
N LEU A 83 -12.76 -20.98 -1.65
CA LEU A 83 -12.18 -19.88 -0.90
C LEU A 83 -12.19 -18.58 -1.72
N VAL A 84 -11.82 -18.62 -3.00
CA VAL A 84 -11.86 -17.45 -3.89
C VAL A 84 -13.28 -16.89 -4.02
N GLU A 85 -14.31 -17.74 -4.11
CA GLU A 85 -15.70 -17.29 -4.13
C GLU A 85 -16.13 -16.61 -2.82
N LEU A 86 -15.74 -17.17 -1.67
CA LEU A 86 -16.05 -16.59 -0.35
C LEU A 86 -15.38 -15.23 -0.17
N LEU A 87 -14.12 -15.09 -0.58
CA LEU A 87 -13.39 -13.82 -0.52
C LEU A 87 -14.04 -12.75 -1.41
N LYS A 88 -14.42 -13.09 -2.64
CA LYS A 88 -15.12 -12.17 -3.55
C LYS A 88 -16.43 -11.68 -2.94
N LYS A 89 -17.28 -12.60 -2.46
CA LYS A 89 -18.56 -12.26 -1.84
C LYS A 89 -18.38 -11.34 -0.63
N THR A 90 -17.43 -11.66 0.24
CA THR A 90 -17.18 -10.86 1.46
C THR A 90 -16.68 -9.45 1.10
N GLY A 91 -15.82 -9.33 0.09
CA GLY A 91 -15.35 -8.04 -0.43
C GLY A 91 -16.49 -7.21 -1.03
N ASP A 92 -17.34 -7.82 -1.85
CA ASP A 92 -18.51 -7.17 -2.46
C ASP A 92 -19.52 -6.68 -1.39
N ASP A 93 -19.81 -7.52 -0.39
CA ASP A 93 -20.71 -7.16 0.72
C ASP A 93 -20.15 -6.00 1.56
N LEU A 94 -18.83 -5.94 1.77
CA LEU A 94 -18.17 -4.86 2.50
C LEU A 94 -18.20 -3.55 1.69
N ASP A 95 -17.89 -3.61 0.40
CA ASP A 95 -17.95 -2.46 -0.51
C ASP A 95 -19.37 -1.88 -0.58
N GLN A 96 -20.38 -2.75 -0.67
CA GLN A 96 -21.78 -2.34 -0.64
C GLN A 96 -22.14 -1.66 0.69
N LYS A 97 -21.79 -2.24 1.84
CA LYS A 97 -22.07 -1.64 3.17
C LYS A 97 -21.47 -0.25 3.32
N ILE A 98 -20.25 -0.05 2.84
CA ILE A 98 -19.59 1.27 2.87
C ILE A 98 -20.31 2.27 1.95
N LYS A 99 -20.74 1.83 0.77
CA LYS A 99 -21.43 2.68 -0.21
C LYS A 99 -22.87 3.02 0.17
N GLU A 100 -23.59 2.09 0.80
CA GLU A 100 -24.98 2.29 1.24
C GLU A 100 -25.09 3.31 2.37
N ASP A 101 -24.08 3.39 3.25
CA ASP A 101 -23.99 4.46 4.22
C ASP A 101 -23.46 5.75 3.57
N HIS A 102 -24.30 6.32 2.70
CA HIS A 102 -24.00 7.57 2.00
C HIS A 102 -23.68 8.72 2.96
N ALA A 103 -24.28 8.73 4.16
CA ALA A 103 -24.02 9.74 5.18
C ALA A 103 -22.59 9.59 5.72
N PHE A 104 -22.21 8.38 6.10
CA PHE A 104 -20.85 8.08 6.55
C PHE A 104 -19.82 8.34 5.45
N PHE A 105 -20.08 7.93 4.20
CA PHE A 105 -19.16 8.19 3.09
C PHE A 105 -18.99 9.69 2.82
N ALA A 106 -20.07 10.47 2.84
CA ALA A 106 -20.01 11.93 2.69
C ALA A 106 -19.25 12.60 3.86
N ASP A 107 -19.47 12.13 5.09
CA ASP A 107 -18.74 12.61 6.27
C ASP A 107 -17.25 12.25 6.20
N LEU A 108 -16.92 11.04 5.76
CA LEU A 108 -15.54 10.61 5.49
C LEU A 108 -14.88 11.50 4.46
N GLN A 109 -15.51 11.71 3.30
CA GLN A 109 -15.02 12.60 2.24
C GLN A 109 -14.75 14.02 2.77
N LYS A 110 -15.67 14.55 3.57
CA LYS A 110 -15.57 15.89 4.14
C LYS A 110 -14.48 15.99 5.22
N ALA A 111 -14.31 14.95 6.03
CA ALA A 111 -13.31 14.90 7.11
C ALA A 111 -11.90 14.55 6.61
N PHE A 112 -11.77 14.02 5.39
CA PHE A 112 -10.51 13.54 4.84
C PHE A 112 -9.51 14.67 4.64
N SER A 113 -8.60 14.82 5.59
CA SER A 113 -7.55 15.83 5.66
C SER A 113 -6.20 15.16 5.89
N TYR A 114 -5.09 15.89 5.73
CA TYR A 114 -3.76 15.36 6.06
C TYR A 114 -3.70 14.82 7.50
N ARG A 115 -4.33 15.53 8.45
CA ARG A 115 -4.41 15.09 9.86
C ARG A 115 -5.17 13.77 10.01
N PHE A 116 -6.26 13.59 9.26
CA PHE A 116 -7.01 12.33 9.26
C PHE A 116 -6.18 11.21 8.64
N PHE A 117 -5.57 11.45 7.48
CA PHE A 117 -4.64 10.54 6.82
C PHE A 117 -3.54 10.08 7.80
N GLY A 118 -2.83 11.01 8.44
CA GLY A 118 -1.75 10.68 9.36
C GLY A 118 -2.21 9.83 10.55
N LYS A 119 -3.38 10.13 11.13
CA LYS A 119 -3.96 9.31 12.20
C LYS A 119 -4.34 7.90 11.73
N LEU A 120 -4.95 7.79 10.55
CA LEU A 120 -5.33 6.51 9.96
C LEU A 120 -4.10 5.65 9.67
N THR A 121 -3.08 6.23 9.04
CA THR A 121 -1.81 5.57 8.76
C THR A 121 -1.12 5.12 10.04
N GLN A 122 -1.05 5.98 11.06
CA GLN A 122 -0.48 5.63 12.35
C GLN A 122 -1.23 4.48 13.03
N ALA A 123 -2.57 4.50 13.03
CA ALA A 123 -3.40 3.45 13.60
C ALA A 123 -3.15 2.12 12.88
N PHE A 124 -3.19 2.12 11.54
CA PHE A 124 -2.95 0.93 10.73
C PHE A 124 -1.56 0.32 10.98
N ILE A 125 -0.52 1.15 10.99
CA ILE A 125 0.84 0.72 11.29
C ILE A 125 0.93 0.10 12.69
N SER A 126 0.26 0.70 13.68
CA SER A 126 0.32 0.23 15.07
C SER A 126 -0.37 -1.11 15.28
N THR A 127 -1.35 -1.45 14.42
CA THR A 127 -2.01 -2.76 14.41
C THR A 127 -1.08 -3.83 13.85
N VAL A 128 -0.46 -3.57 12.69
CA VAL A 128 0.34 -4.58 11.96
C VAL A 128 1.74 -4.76 12.54
N VAL A 129 2.36 -3.68 13.02
CA VAL A 129 3.71 -3.70 13.59
C VAL A 129 3.63 -3.07 14.99
N PRO A 130 3.17 -3.83 15.99
CA PRO A 130 3.05 -3.33 17.35
C PRO A 130 4.45 -2.99 17.89
N GLY A 131 4.68 -1.69 18.12
CA GLY A 131 5.76 -1.13 18.93
C GLY A 131 7.08 -1.91 18.97
N ASN A 132 7.99 -1.65 18.02
CA ASN A 132 9.42 -1.78 18.28
C ASN A 132 10.21 -0.76 17.43
N GLN A 133 11.25 -0.13 18.01
CA GLN A 133 12.05 0.92 17.35
C GLN A 133 13.17 0.35 16.46
N GLU A 134 13.15 -0.96 16.20
CA GLU A 134 14.19 -1.63 15.43
C GLU A 134 14.18 -1.21 13.96
N SER A 135 15.33 -1.38 13.29
CA SER A 135 15.47 -1.01 11.88
C SER A 135 14.59 -1.83 10.94
N THR A 136 14.30 -3.08 11.28
CA THR A 136 13.37 -3.93 10.53
C THR A 136 11.96 -3.33 10.59
N CYS A 137 11.52 -2.95 11.80
CA CYS A 137 10.25 -2.26 12.01
C CYS A 137 10.16 -0.95 11.24
N LYS A 138 11.27 -0.21 11.04
CA LYS A 138 11.24 1.01 10.21
C LYS A 138 10.95 0.74 8.74
N ARG A 139 11.55 -0.30 8.15
CA ARG A 139 11.26 -0.67 6.75
C ARG A 139 9.82 -1.13 6.56
N GLU A 140 9.30 -1.88 7.53
CA GLU A 140 7.90 -2.33 7.55
C GLU A 140 6.93 -1.15 7.70
N GLN A 141 7.17 -0.24 8.64
CA GLN A 141 6.36 0.98 8.81
C GLN A 141 6.33 1.83 7.53
N ILE A 142 7.46 1.95 6.83
CA ILE A 142 7.54 2.63 5.55
C ILE A 142 6.70 1.87 4.51
N ALA A 143 6.91 0.57 4.34
CA ALA A 143 6.15 -0.25 3.39
C ALA A 143 4.63 -0.18 3.65
N LEU A 144 4.21 -0.17 4.91
CA LEU A 144 2.81 0.03 5.30
C LEU A 144 2.29 1.43 4.98
N THR A 145 3.12 2.47 5.08
CA THR A 145 2.73 3.82 4.65
C THR A 145 2.44 3.86 3.15
N PHE A 146 3.28 3.22 2.35
CA PHE A 146 3.06 3.07 0.90
C PHE A 146 1.79 2.29 0.59
N GLU A 147 1.58 1.20 1.32
CA GLU A 147 0.39 0.35 1.23
C GLU A 147 -0.90 1.14 1.54
N VAL A 148 -0.95 1.79 2.70
CA VAL A 148 -2.09 2.62 3.13
C VAL A 148 -2.39 3.70 2.08
N THR A 149 -1.36 4.39 1.59
CA THR A 149 -1.56 5.43 0.57
C THR A 149 -2.11 4.87 -0.73
N SER A 150 -1.58 3.73 -1.19
CA SER A 150 -2.05 3.05 -2.40
C SER A 150 -3.52 2.64 -2.28
N ARG A 151 -3.94 2.11 -1.13
CA ARG A 151 -5.35 1.72 -0.89
C ARG A 151 -6.26 2.93 -0.79
N LEU A 152 -5.85 3.96 -0.05
CA LEU A 152 -6.61 5.21 0.08
C LEU A 152 -6.78 5.92 -1.25
N ARG A 153 -5.78 5.87 -2.14
CA ARG A 153 -5.84 6.46 -3.48
C ARG A 153 -6.89 5.77 -4.36
N ALA A 154 -7.07 4.46 -4.19
CA ALA A 154 -8.07 3.69 -4.91
C ALA A 154 -9.51 3.98 -4.42
N MET A 155 -9.65 4.62 -3.26
CA MET A 155 -10.96 5.08 -2.78
C MET A 155 -11.28 6.46 -3.34
N ASP A 156 -12.52 6.64 -3.81
CA ASP A 156 -13.05 7.93 -4.30
C ASP A 156 -13.33 8.94 -3.16
N LEU A 157 -12.48 8.98 -2.13
CA LEU A 157 -12.62 9.87 -0.99
C LEU A 157 -12.11 11.28 -1.29
N GLN A 158 -11.03 11.39 -2.07
CA GLN A 158 -10.37 12.63 -2.48
C GLN A 158 -9.73 12.46 -3.86
N PRO A 159 -9.41 13.54 -4.59
CA PRO A 159 -8.59 13.46 -5.78
C PRO A 159 -7.29 12.67 -5.52
N MET A 160 -6.94 11.74 -6.41
CA MET A 160 -5.79 10.84 -6.23
C MET A 160 -4.49 11.57 -5.89
N ASN A 161 -4.24 12.70 -6.55
CA ASN A 161 -3.05 13.53 -6.31
C ASN A 161 -2.98 14.07 -4.88
N ARG A 162 -4.12 14.38 -4.25
CA ARG A 162 -4.16 14.82 -2.85
C ARG A 162 -3.78 13.69 -1.90
N ILE A 163 -4.26 12.46 -2.15
CA ILE A 163 -3.87 11.30 -1.36
C ILE A 163 -2.37 11.00 -1.52
N MET A 164 -1.87 11.08 -2.75
CA MET A 164 -0.44 10.94 -3.04
C MET A 164 0.40 12.00 -2.33
N GLY A 165 -0.06 13.26 -2.33
CA GLY A 165 0.56 14.35 -1.58
C GLY A 165 0.61 14.06 -0.08
N TYR A 166 -0.48 13.59 0.51
CA TYR A 166 -0.50 13.21 1.94
C TYR A 166 0.46 12.07 2.26
N GLY A 167 0.55 11.05 1.41
CA GLY A 167 1.54 9.97 1.58
C GLY A 167 2.97 10.47 1.52
N ALA A 168 3.30 11.28 0.50
CA ALA A 168 4.64 11.87 0.37
C ALA A 168 4.99 12.77 1.57
N GLN A 169 4.05 13.62 2.00
CA GLN A 169 4.24 14.49 3.16
C GLN A 169 4.49 13.68 4.45
N TYR A 170 3.70 12.63 4.68
CA TYR A 170 3.87 11.76 5.84
C TYR A 170 5.24 11.05 5.82
N LEU A 171 5.67 10.56 4.64
CA LEU A 171 6.99 9.94 4.49
C LEU A 171 8.12 10.92 4.81
N GLN A 172 8.00 12.18 4.37
CA GLN A 172 8.96 13.23 4.67
C GLN A 172 9.01 13.55 6.17
N GLU A 173 7.86 13.74 6.80
CA GLU A 173 7.79 14.11 8.22
C GLU A 173 8.31 12.99 9.16
N HIS A 174 8.03 11.73 8.83
CA HIS A 174 8.27 10.61 9.75
C HIS A 174 9.51 9.77 9.44
N PHE A 175 9.96 9.72 8.18
CA PHE A 175 11.01 8.78 7.77
C PHE A 175 12.19 9.42 7.04
N ALA A 176 12.08 10.63 6.50
CA ALA A 176 13.19 11.28 5.80
C ALA A 176 14.49 11.38 6.61
N PRO A 177 14.48 11.69 7.93
CA PRO A 177 15.72 11.67 8.73
C PRO A 177 16.39 10.31 8.75
N TRP A 178 15.61 9.23 8.88
CA TRP A 178 16.12 7.86 8.91
C TRP A 178 16.61 7.42 7.52
N ILE A 179 15.87 7.74 6.45
CA ILE A 179 16.29 7.48 5.07
C ILE A 179 17.62 8.18 4.77
N LYS A 180 17.77 9.45 5.18
CA LYS A 180 19.04 10.18 5.03
C LYS A 180 20.17 9.53 5.83
N GLN A 181 19.91 9.08 7.06
CA GLN A 181 20.89 8.35 7.86
C GLN A 181 21.35 7.05 7.20
N LYS A 182 20.47 6.35 6.49
CA LYS A 182 20.82 5.16 5.69
C LYS A 182 21.47 5.50 4.34
N GLY A 183 21.61 6.78 4.02
CA GLY A 183 22.20 7.26 2.78
C GLY A 183 21.25 7.21 1.57
N GLY A 184 19.94 7.31 1.79
CA GLY A 184 18.93 7.38 0.73
C GLY A 184 18.13 6.09 0.55
N TRP A 185 17.09 6.17 -0.28
CA TRP A 185 16.13 5.09 -0.52
C TRP A 185 16.77 3.78 -0.95
N GLY A 186 17.75 3.82 -1.86
CA GLY A 186 18.45 2.64 -2.33
C GLY A 186 19.10 1.87 -1.18
N ARG A 187 20.06 2.50 -0.49
CA ARG A 187 20.77 1.89 0.65
C ARG A 187 19.85 1.53 1.82
N ALA A 188 18.82 2.32 2.08
CA ALA A 188 17.83 2.01 3.12
C ALA A 188 17.17 0.64 2.90
N PHE A 189 16.97 0.23 1.64
CA PHE A 189 16.38 -1.05 1.26
C PHE A 189 17.40 -2.03 0.63
N GLY A 190 18.70 -1.78 0.75
CA GLY A 190 19.75 -2.64 0.20
C GLY A 190 19.70 -2.74 -1.32
N VAL A 191 19.46 -1.61 -1.98
CA VAL A 191 19.59 -1.39 -3.42
C VAL A 191 20.75 -0.43 -3.61
N GLY A 192 21.92 -0.97 -3.91
CA GLY A 192 23.19 -0.26 -4.07
C GLY A 192 24.27 -1.30 -4.26
N ASP A 193 25.13 -1.08 -5.24
CA ASP A 193 26.03 -2.07 -5.85
C ASP A 193 26.89 -2.81 -4.81
N ASP A 194 26.65 -4.12 -4.68
CA ASP A 194 27.66 -5.08 -4.17
C ASP A 194 28.73 -5.32 -5.26
N ASP A 195 29.30 -4.26 -5.85
CA ASP A 195 30.40 -4.35 -6.84
C ASP A 195 31.64 -3.52 -6.44
N ASP A 196 31.83 -3.25 -5.14
CA ASP A 196 33.14 -2.80 -4.61
C ASP A 196 33.66 -3.79 -3.54
N GLU A 197 33.69 -5.10 -3.87
CA GLU A 197 34.76 -5.97 -3.38
C GLU A 197 36.03 -5.67 -4.21
N GLU A 198 36.64 -4.49 -4.02
CA GLU A 198 38.00 -4.26 -4.49
C GLU A 198 39.01 -4.95 -3.56
N VAL A 199 39.63 -5.96 -4.14
CA VAL A 199 40.72 -6.81 -3.66
C VAL A 199 41.84 -6.04 -2.94
N HIS A 200 42.20 -6.50 -1.74
CA HIS A 200 43.58 -6.42 -1.25
C HIS A 200 44.03 -7.74 -0.64
#